data_AF-A0A0L7KME7-F1
#
_entry.id   AF-A0A0L7KME7-F1
#
_cell.length_a   1.000
_cell.length_b   1.000
_cell.length_c   1.000
_cell.angle_alpha   90.00
_cell.angle_beta   90.00
_cell.angle_gamma   90.00
#
_symmetry.space_group_name_H-M   'P 1'
#
loop_
_entity.id
_entity.type
_entity.pdbx_description
1 polymer ?
#
loop_
_entity_poly.entity_id
_entity_poly.type
_entity_poly.pdbx_seq_one_letter_code
_entity_poly.pdbx_strand_id
1 'polypeptide(L)'
;MTFCMSKVAVLEARTAEMETYLTESDIGTTGELEQAVSELKMACNDREQESLFNEVEITGIPEHRGENLLHLIPLLAEKIGVPFQEHDINSIDHLGSPMQENSKARQRRGLITSAELGLEGPPAPLYFNERLTRLNRQLFAKARGECRHHQW
;
A
#
# COMPACT_ATOMS: atom_id res chain seq x y z
N MET A 1 9.43 64.20 -28.12
CA MET A 1 9.10 62.79 -28.41
C MET A 1 10.19 61.82 -27.93
N THR A 2 11.47 62.20 -27.94
CA THR A 2 12.65 61.41 -27.51
C THR A 2 12.72 61.07 -26.01
N PHE A 3 12.26 61.95 -25.11
CA PHE A 3 12.29 61.70 -23.65
C PHE A 3 11.28 60.64 -23.17
N CYS A 4 10.14 60.52 -23.86
CA CYS A 4 9.16 59.47 -23.55
C CYS A 4 9.70 58.10 -23.98
N MET A 5 10.29 58.04 -25.18
CA MET A 5 10.91 56.84 -25.72
C MET A 5 12.03 56.29 -24.83
N SER A 6 12.87 57.15 -24.24
CA SER A 6 13.92 56.69 -23.32
C SER A 6 13.37 56.14 -22.01
N LYS A 7 12.29 56.71 -21.47
CA LYS A 7 11.63 56.19 -20.27
C LYS A 7 10.91 54.87 -20.52
N VAL A 8 10.26 54.73 -21.68
CA VAL A 8 9.63 53.48 -22.10
C VAL A 8 10.67 52.37 -22.22
N ALA A 9 11.81 52.64 -22.87
CA ALA A 9 12.90 51.66 -22.99
C ALA A 9 13.48 51.22 -21.62
N VAL A 10 13.60 52.14 -20.65
CA VAL A 10 14.06 51.80 -19.29
C VAL A 10 13.02 50.95 -18.55
N LEU A 11 11.73 51.22 -18.74
CA LEU A 11 10.68 50.41 -18.13
C LEU A 11 10.61 49.02 -18.75
N GLU A 12 10.74 48.91 -20.08
CA GLU A 12 10.81 47.63 -20.81
C GLU A 12 11.99 46.78 -20.36
N ALA A 13 13.17 47.38 -20.16
CA ALA A 13 14.34 46.69 -19.63
C ALA A 13 14.12 46.18 -18.20
N ARG A 14 13.52 47.01 -17.34
CA ARG A 14 13.21 46.61 -15.95
C ARG A 14 12.14 45.52 -15.87
N THR A 15 11.15 45.54 -16.76
CA THR A 15 10.15 44.46 -16.84
C THR A 15 10.78 43.16 -17.34
N ALA A 16 11.67 43.22 -18.34
CA ALA A 16 12.37 42.04 -18.82
C ALA A 16 13.29 41.41 -17.75
N GLU A 17 13.99 42.22 -16.97
CA GLU A 17 14.79 41.75 -15.82
C GLU A 17 13.90 41.08 -14.75
N MET A 18 12.74 41.66 -14.46
CA MET A 18 11.80 41.12 -13.47
C MET A 18 11.15 39.81 -13.94
N GLU A 19 10.79 39.71 -15.23
CA GLU A 19 10.25 38.48 -15.84
C GLU A 19 11.29 37.35 -15.86
N THR A 20 12.56 37.67 -16.08
CA THR A 20 13.66 36.70 -16.04
C THR A 20 13.89 36.21 -14.61
N TYR A 21 13.91 37.12 -13.63
CA TYR A 21 14.06 36.76 -12.22
C TYR A 21 12.92 35.88 -11.70
N LEU A 22 11.67 36.18 -12.09
CA LEU A 22 10.50 35.39 -11.69
C LEU A 22 10.51 33.99 -12.31
N THR A 23 10.89 33.86 -13.58
CA THR A 23 10.95 32.54 -14.24
C THR A 23 12.08 31.67 -13.71
N GLU A 24 13.26 32.23 -13.46
CA GLU A 24 14.40 31.50 -12.89
C GLU A 24 14.16 31.11 -11.42
N SER A 25 13.57 32.01 -10.63
CA SER A 25 13.28 31.76 -9.22
C SER A 25 12.15 30.74 -9.01
N ASP A 26 11.03 30.85 -9.75
CA ASP A 26 9.87 29.96 -9.53
C ASP A 26 10.11 28.54 -10.06
N ILE A 27 10.78 28.38 -11.21
CA ILE A 27 10.93 27.05 -11.83
C ILE A 27 12.00 26.23 -11.08
N GLY A 28 13.13 26.85 -10.72
CA GLY A 28 14.23 26.17 -10.03
C GLY A 28 13.83 25.73 -8.62
N THR A 29 13.34 26.67 -7.80
CA THR A 29 13.04 26.36 -6.39
C THR A 29 11.81 25.48 -6.22
N THR A 30 10.77 25.66 -7.04
CA THR A 30 9.58 24.81 -6.97
C THR A 30 9.88 23.40 -7.45
N GLY A 31 10.66 23.23 -8.53
CA GLY A 31 11.04 21.91 -9.03
C GLY A 31 11.91 21.12 -8.05
N GLU A 32 12.90 21.78 -7.44
CA GLU A 32 13.73 21.18 -6.38
C GLU A 32 12.90 20.78 -5.16
N LEU A 33 11.94 21.63 -4.76
CA LEU A 33 11.06 21.34 -3.65
C LEU A 33 10.10 20.19 -3.94
N GLU A 34 9.50 20.15 -5.13
CA GLU A 34 8.65 19.04 -5.57
C GLU A 34 9.40 17.71 -5.61
N GLN A 35 10.64 17.74 -6.11
CA GLN A 35 11.54 16.59 -6.11
C GLN A 35 11.84 16.12 -4.68
N ALA A 36 12.23 17.03 -3.79
CA ALA A 36 12.49 16.71 -2.38
C ALA A 36 11.24 16.16 -1.67
N VAL A 37 10.06 16.72 -1.94
CA VAL A 37 8.79 16.21 -1.39
C VAL A 37 8.48 14.82 -1.92
N SER A 38 8.76 14.54 -3.20
CA SER A 38 8.60 13.22 -3.79
C SER A 38 9.52 12.20 -3.13
N GLU A 39 10.80 12.55 -2.96
CA GLU A 39 11.80 11.72 -2.28
C GLU A 39 11.42 11.43 -0.83
N LEU A 40 11.01 12.46 -0.08
CA LEU A 40 10.56 12.29 1.31
C LEU A 40 9.31 11.40 1.41
N LYS A 41 8.36 11.53 0.47
CA LYS A 41 7.19 10.66 0.43
C LYS A 41 7.58 9.20 0.17
N MET A 42 8.51 8.95 -0.74
CA MET A 42 9.02 7.59 -1.00
C MET A 42 9.74 7.04 0.23
N ALA A 43 10.67 7.80 0.80
CA ALA A 43 11.40 7.39 2.02
C ALA A 43 10.46 7.14 3.22
N CYS A 44 9.38 7.92 3.35
CA CYS A 44 8.35 7.68 4.38
C CYS A 44 7.60 6.37 4.12
N ASN A 45 7.19 6.13 2.87
CA ASN A 45 6.51 4.89 2.50
C ASN A 45 7.39 3.66 2.73
N ASP A 46 8.68 3.75 2.42
CA ASP A 46 9.63 2.65 2.62
C ASP A 46 9.78 2.35 4.11
N ARG A 47 9.93 3.38 4.94
CA ARG A 47 10.02 3.21 6.40
C ARG A 47 8.72 2.72 7.03
N GLU A 48 7.56 3.16 6.52
CA GLU A 48 6.28 2.56 6.89
C GLU A 48 6.25 1.08 6.52
N GLN A 49 6.71 0.70 5.32
CA GLN A 49 6.74 -0.69 4.88
C GLN A 49 7.68 -1.56 5.73
N GLU A 50 8.84 -1.03 6.13
CA GLU A 50 9.77 -1.70 7.06
C GLU A 50 9.13 -1.96 8.42
N SER A 51 8.31 -1.02 8.92
CA SER A 51 7.60 -1.19 10.19
C SER A 51 6.58 -2.34 10.15
N LEU A 52 6.08 -2.67 8.96
CA LEU A 52 5.12 -3.76 8.72
C LEU A 52 5.80 -5.11 8.43
N PHE A 53 7.13 -5.19 8.47
CA PHE A 53 7.88 -6.40 8.04
C PHE A 53 7.46 -7.68 8.79
N ASN A 54 7.08 -7.56 10.06
CA ASN A 54 6.62 -8.68 10.88
C ASN A 54 5.09 -8.82 10.92
N GLU A 55 4.35 -7.99 10.19
CA GLU A 55 2.89 -8.08 10.13
C GLU A 55 2.45 -9.01 8.99
N VAL A 56 1.64 -10.01 9.35
CA VAL A 56 1.06 -10.97 8.42
C VAL A 56 -0.44 -10.72 8.30
N GLU A 57 -0.92 -10.66 7.06
CA GLU A 57 -2.35 -10.59 6.75
C GLU A 57 -2.85 -11.96 6.30
N ILE A 58 -3.80 -12.53 7.04
CA ILE A 58 -4.44 -13.80 6.70
C ILE A 58 -5.82 -13.51 6.15
N THR A 59 -6.10 -14.01 4.95
CA THR A 59 -7.39 -13.87 4.27
C THR A 59 -8.03 -15.23 4.05
N GLY A 60 -9.36 -15.27 3.96
CA GLY A 60 -10.12 -16.51 3.75
C GLY A 60 -10.54 -17.24 5.04
N ILE A 61 -10.35 -16.61 6.21
CA ILE A 61 -10.89 -17.09 7.49
C ILE A 61 -12.33 -16.56 7.63
N PRO A 62 -13.35 -17.43 7.77
CA PRO A 62 -14.70 -17.01 8.14
C PRO A 62 -14.73 -16.40 9.54
N GLU A 63 -15.37 -15.24 9.70
CA GLU A 63 -15.51 -14.58 11.00
C GLU A 63 -16.69 -15.18 11.78
N HIS A 64 -16.43 -15.54 13.03
CA HIS A 64 -17.43 -16.11 13.92
C HIS A 64 -17.55 -15.33 15.22
N ARG A 65 -18.79 -15.18 15.70
CA ARG A 65 -19.04 -14.48 16.96
C ARG A 65 -18.47 -15.29 18.14
N GLY A 66 -17.54 -14.68 18.88
CA GLY A 66 -16.92 -15.32 20.04
C GLY A 66 -15.75 -16.24 19.70
N GLU A 67 -15.18 -16.12 18.50
CA GLU A 67 -13.95 -16.81 18.15
C GLU A 67 -12.78 -16.34 19.01
N ASN A 68 -11.84 -17.26 19.29
CA ASN A 68 -10.61 -16.96 19.99
C ASN A 68 -9.44 -17.03 19.02
N LEU A 69 -9.00 -15.85 18.57
CA LEU A 69 -7.90 -15.72 17.62
C LEU A 69 -6.56 -16.24 18.16
N LEU A 70 -6.32 -16.10 19.47
CA LEU A 70 -5.10 -16.59 20.10
C LEU A 70 -4.98 -18.12 20.06
N HIS A 71 -6.12 -18.83 20.00
CA HIS A 71 -6.13 -20.28 19.81
C HIS A 71 -6.13 -20.68 18.33
N LEU A 72 -6.76 -19.88 17.47
CA LEU A 72 -6.85 -20.16 16.02
C LEU A 72 -5.48 -20.12 15.32
N ILE A 73 -4.64 -19.14 15.64
CA ILE A 73 -3.33 -18.98 14.98
C ILE A 73 -2.37 -20.16 15.27
N PRO A 74 -2.21 -20.64 16.52
CA PRO A 74 -1.40 -21.84 16.78
C PRO A 74 -1.91 -23.08 16.03
N LEU A 75 -3.23 -23.31 15.96
CA LEU A 75 -3.79 -24.41 15.18
C LEU A 75 -3.46 -24.30 13.69
N LEU A 76 -3.54 -23.09 13.13
CA LEU A 76 -3.14 -22.79 11.77
C LEU A 76 -1.66 -23.08 11.52
N ALA A 77 -0.79 -22.63 12.43
CA ALA A 77 0.65 -22.83 12.33
C ALA A 77 1.04 -24.31 12.42
N GLU A 78 0.43 -25.06 13.33
CA GLU A 78 0.59 -26.51 13.44
C GLU A 78 0.19 -27.20 12.12
N LYS A 79 -0.90 -26.73 11.48
CA LYS A 79 -1.37 -27.28 10.21
C LYS A 79 -0.42 -27.01 9.03
N ILE A 80 0.27 -25.88 9.05
CA ILE A 80 1.29 -25.50 8.05
C ILE A 80 2.65 -26.14 8.37
N GLY A 81 2.84 -26.67 9.58
CA GLY A 81 4.09 -27.25 10.05
C GLY A 81 5.10 -26.20 10.49
N VAL A 82 4.64 -25.02 10.92
CA VAL A 82 5.49 -23.95 11.45
C VAL A 82 5.44 -24.00 12.98
N PRO A 83 6.59 -24.09 13.68
CA PRO A 83 6.59 -23.97 15.14
C PRO A 83 6.15 -22.57 15.52
N PHE A 84 5.10 -22.47 16.34
CA PHE A 84 4.50 -21.21 16.73
C PHE A 84 4.00 -21.31 18.17
N GLN A 85 4.17 -20.25 18.95
CA GLN A 85 3.75 -20.17 20.34
C GLN A 85 2.86 -18.94 20.55
N GLU A 86 2.01 -18.95 21.56
CA GLU A 86 1.12 -17.81 21.86
C GLU A 86 1.89 -16.51 22.14
N HIS A 87 3.11 -16.61 22.68
CA HIS A 87 3.97 -15.45 22.96
C HIS A 87 4.65 -14.86 21.72
N ASP A 88 4.60 -15.54 20.57
CA ASP A 88 5.07 -14.98 19.29
C ASP A 88 4.09 -13.95 18.72
N ILE A 89 2.88 -13.85 19.30
CA ILE A 89 1.85 -12.89 18.90
C ILE A 89 2.00 -11.60 19.71
N ASN A 90 2.35 -10.50 19.03
CA ASN A 90 2.32 -9.16 19.63
C ASN A 90 0.90 -8.58 19.69
N SER A 91 0.16 -8.66 18.59
CA SER A 91 -1.25 -8.22 18.48
C SER A 91 -1.95 -9.04 17.40
N ILE A 92 -3.26 -9.20 17.54
CA ILE A 92 -4.10 -9.86 16.54
C ILE A 92 -5.49 -9.22 16.50
N ASP A 93 -5.92 -8.87 15.30
CA ASP A 93 -7.18 -8.17 15.07
C ASP A 93 -7.79 -8.60 13.74
N HIS A 94 -9.12 -8.59 13.66
CA HIS A 94 -9.83 -8.69 12.38
C HIS A 94 -9.70 -7.37 11.62
N LEU A 95 -9.49 -7.47 10.31
CA LEU A 95 -9.31 -6.32 9.43
C LEU A 95 -10.41 -6.28 8.38
N GLY A 96 -11.22 -5.22 8.44
CA GLY A 96 -12.24 -4.93 7.43
C GLY A 96 -13.67 -5.22 7.89
N SER A 97 -14.58 -5.25 6.92
CA SER A 97 -15.96 -5.69 7.12
C SER A 97 -16.05 -7.19 6.79
N PRO A 98 -16.91 -7.96 7.48
CA PRO A 98 -17.04 -9.39 7.28
C PRO A 98 -17.17 -9.71 5.79
N MET A 99 -16.33 -10.63 5.32
CA MET A 99 -16.20 -10.97 3.91
C MET A 99 -17.56 -11.43 3.35
N GLN A 100 -18.01 -10.79 2.27
CA GLN A 100 -19.20 -11.24 1.53
C GLN A 100 -18.82 -12.52 0.77
N GLU A 101 -19.51 -13.63 1.06
CA GLU A 101 -19.28 -14.96 0.47
C GLU A 101 -19.27 -14.90 -1.08
N ASN A 102 -18.09 -14.90 -1.70
CA ASN A 102 -17.94 -15.22 -3.12
C ASN A 102 -17.47 -16.67 -3.25
N SER A 103 -18.38 -17.59 -2.99
CA SER A 103 -18.15 -19.03 -2.95
C SER A 103 -18.10 -19.66 -4.36
N LYS A 104 -16.92 -19.64 -4.96
CA LYS A 104 -16.47 -20.71 -5.88
C LYS A 104 -15.05 -21.11 -5.53
N ALA A 105 -14.88 -21.70 -4.34
CA ALA A 105 -13.63 -22.31 -3.94
C ALA A 105 -13.30 -23.47 -4.90
N ARG A 106 -12.24 -23.31 -5.70
CA ARG A 106 -11.65 -24.44 -6.42
C ARG A 106 -10.86 -25.23 -5.37
N GLN A 107 -11.31 -26.44 -5.01
CA GLN A 107 -10.49 -27.38 -4.25
C GLN A 107 -9.19 -27.61 -5.03
N ARG A 108 -8.11 -26.93 -4.63
CA ARG A 108 -6.76 -27.21 -5.12
C ARG A 108 -6.11 -28.11 -4.09
N ARG A 109 -5.68 -29.30 -4.50
CA ARG A 109 -4.92 -30.22 -3.64
C ARG A 109 -3.68 -29.48 -3.11
N GLY A 110 -3.48 -29.50 -1.79
CA GLY A 110 -2.36 -28.86 -1.10
C GLY A 110 -2.61 -27.45 -0.58
N LEU A 111 -3.84 -26.92 -0.67
CA LEU A 111 -4.19 -25.60 -0.13
C LEU A 111 -5.03 -25.78 1.14
N ILE A 112 -4.58 -25.19 2.25
CA ILE A 112 -5.33 -25.24 3.52
C ILE A 112 -6.66 -24.51 3.32
N THR A 113 -7.74 -25.17 3.73
CA THR A 113 -9.09 -24.60 3.67
C THR A 113 -9.64 -24.37 5.07
N SER A 114 -10.60 -23.46 5.21
CA SER A 114 -11.27 -23.18 6.49
C SER A 114 -11.86 -24.44 7.13
N ALA A 115 -12.36 -25.37 6.32
CA ALA A 115 -12.88 -26.66 6.79
C ALA A 115 -11.80 -27.58 7.41
N GLU A 116 -10.54 -27.51 6.96
CA GLU A 116 -9.44 -28.30 7.52
C GLU A 116 -9.00 -27.82 8.91
N LEU A 117 -9.46 -26.63 9.31
CA LEU A 117 -9.26 -26.02 10.62
C LEU A 117 -10.46 -26.23 11.54
N GLY A 118 -11.49 -26.93 11.07
CA GLY A 118 -12.73 -27.14 11.82
C GLY A 118 -13.59 -25.88 11.94
N LEU A 119 -13.36 -24.86 11.10
CA LEU A 119 -14.19 -23.66 11.07
C LEU A 119 -15.53 -23.95 10.38
N GLU A 120 -16.61 -23.42 10.93
CA GLU A 120 -17.95 -23.59 10.38
C GLU A 120 -18.14 -22.70 9.13
N GLY A 121 -18.86 -23.20 8.13
CA GLY A 121 -19.15 -22.45 6.91
C GLY A 121 -18.54 -23.07 5.64
N PRO A 122 -18.70 -22.40 4.48
CA PRO A 122 -18.20 -22.93 3.22
C PRO A 122 -16.67 -22.99 3.23
N PRO A 123 -16.07 -24.09 2.72
CA PRO A 123 -14.63 -24.22 2.63
C PRO A 123 -14.08 -23.12 1.72
N ALA A 124 -13.30 -22.21 2.30
CA ALA A 124 -12.60 -21.15 1.59
C ALA A 124 -11.09 -21.41 1.64
N PRO A 125 -10.35 -21.13 0.56
CA PRO A 125 -8.89 -21.20 0.58
C PRO A 125 -8.34 -20.07 1.45
N LEU A 126 -7.37 -20.40 2.30
CA LEU A 126 -6.65 -19.40 3.08
C LEU A 126 -5.44 -18.86 2.30
N TYR A 127 -5.17 -17.57 2.44
CA TYR A 127 -3.96 -16.94 1.91
C TYR A 127 -3.25 -16.17 3.00
N PHE A 128 -1.93 -16.38 3.07
CA PHE A 128 -1.01 -15.65 3.93
C PHE A 128 -0.28 -14.63 3.05
N ASN A 129 -0.37 -13.36 3.42
CA ASN A 129 0.29 -12.27 2.72
C ASN A 129 1.09 -11.43 3.71
N GLU A 130 2.11 -10.76 3.22
CA GLU A 130 2.74 -9.66 3.94
C GLU A 130 1.83 -8.45 3.95
N ARG A 131 1.90 -7.66 5.01
CA ARG A 131 1.14 -6.42 5.10
C ARG A 131 1.85 -5.31 4.32
N LEU A 132 1.20 -4.83 3.28
CA LEU A 132 1.71 -3.74 2.44
C LEU A 132 1.21 -2.37 2.90
N THR A 133 1.97 -1.30 2.68
CA THR A 133 1.45 0.07 2.84
C THR A 133 0.31 0.35 1.86
N ARG A 134 -0.46 1.42 2.10
CA ARG A 134 -1.57 1.80 1.20
C ARG A 134 -1.10 2.04 -0.23
N LEU A 135 0.04 2.72 -0.41
CA LEU A 135 0.62 2.98 -1.73
C LEU A 135 1.03 1.67 -2.40
N ASN A 136 1.75 0.81 -1.68
CA ASN A 136 2.23 -0.46 -2.20
C ASN A 136 1.06 -1.40 -2.57
N ARG A 137 -0.03 -1.42 -1.79
CA ARG A 137 -1.28 -2.14 -2.16
C ARG A 137 -1.87 -1.63 -3.48
N GLN A 138 -1.92 -0.31 -3.68
CA GLN A 138 -2.43 0.27 -4.91
C GLN A 138 -1.54 -0.07 -6.11
N LEU A 139 -0.22 0.00 -5.94
CA LEU A 139 0.74 -0.37 -6.97
C LEU A 139 0.63 -1.86 -7.33
N PHE A 140 0.56 -2.74 -6.34
CA PHE A 140 0.35 -4.17 -6.53
C PHE A 140 -0.95 -4.47 -7.29
N ALA A 141 -2.05 -3.81 -6.92
CA ALA A 141 -3.33 -3.98 -7.60
C ALA A 141 -3.28 -3.53 -9.06
N LYS A 142 -2.64 -2.39 -9.34
CA LYS A 142 -2.43 -1.88 -10.71
C LYS A 142 -1.56 -2.84 -11.52
N ALA A 143 -0.41 -3.26 -10.99
CA ALA A 143 0.49 -4.20 -11.65
C ALA A 143 -0.22 -5.53 -11.98
N ARG A 144 -0.98 -6.09 -11.04
CA ARG A 144 -1.81 -7.30 -11.26
C ARG A 144 -2.94 -7.07 -12.26
N GLY A 145 -3.44 -5.83 -12.37
CA GLY A 145 -4.36 -5.41 -13.42
C GLY A 145 -3.69 -5.51 -14.78
N GLU A 146 -2.57 -4.82 -14.96
CA GLU A 146 -1.82 -4.80 -16.22
C GLU A 146 -1.34 -6.19 -16.65
N CYS A 147 -0.78 -7.01 -15.75
CA CYS A 147 -0.36 -8.37 -16.08
C CYS A 147 -1.52 -9.22 -16.63
N ARG A 148 -2.74 -9.04 -16.10
CA ARG A 148 -3.93 -9.74 -16.61
C ARG A 148 -4.31 -9.30 -18.02
N HIS A 149 -4.19 -8.00 -18.32
CA HIS A 149 -4.43 -7.49 -19.68
C HIS A 149 -3.39 -8.04 -20.67
N HIS A 150 -2.14 -8.17 -20.24
CA HIS A 150 -1.03 -8.68 -21.05
C HIS A 150 -0.86 -10.21 -21.04
N GLN A 151 -1.70 -10.95 -20.31
CA GLN A 151 -1.63 -12.42 -20.14
C GLN A 151 -0.26 -12.93 -19.67
N TRP A 152 0.41 -12.16 -18.79
CA TRP A 152 1.60 -12.60 -18.07
C TRP A 152 1.26 -13.51 -16.89
#